data_AF-A0A2U9BEA6-F1
#
_entry.id   AF-A0A2U9BEA6-F1
#
_cell.length_a   1.000
_cell.length_b   1.000
_cell.length_c   1.000
_cell.angle_alpha   90.00
_cell.angle_beta   90.00
_cell.angle_gamma   90.00
#
_symmetry.space_group_name_H-M   'P 1'
#
loop_
_entity.id
_entity.type
_entity.pdbx_description
1 polymer ?
#
loop_
_entity_poly.entity_id
_entity_poly.type
_entity_poly.pdbx_seq_one_letter_code
_entity_poly.pdbx_strand_id
1 'polypeptide(L)'
;MILQTAVLTALLCSVQGFSIQAAFEKTEENSGNTLTDDDFSVSTLLEKANVNVGKNLDEPLVISGDIAVPTGLQNADPCTARGCLWPKATDGNVYVPYRISSAFSTRERNFIIQGLRSFAESTCIRFTPLQRGQRDFVDIQSLSGCGPHSIHTKSMGHNVGNSKRPFC
;
A
#
# COMPACT_ATOMS: atom_id res chain seq x y z
N MET A 1 -47.05 -11.56 -46.28
CA MET A 1 -45.68 -12.10 -46.11
C MET A 1 -45.04 -11.21 -45.06
N ILE A 2 -45.09 -11.52 -43.77
CA ILE A 2 -43.96 -12.08 -43.01
C ILE A 2 -44.57 -12.80 -41.80
N LEU A 3 -45.01 -14.04 -42.04
CA LEU A 3 -45.39 -14.99 -40.99
C LEU A 3 -44.49 -16.21 -41.17
N GLN A 4 -43.18 -16.07 -40.97
CA GLN A 4 -42.21 -17.15 -40.72
C GLN A 4 -40.98 -16.53 -40.04
N THR A 5 -40.40 -17.24 -39.05
CA THR A 5 -39.26 -16.88 -38.15
C THR A 5 -39.62 -15.90 -37.02
N ALA A 6 -40.24 -16.26 -35.89
CA ALA A 6 -40.00 -17.38 -34.96
C ALA A 6 -38.52 -17.55 -34.57
N VAL A 7 -38.27 -17.52 -33.26
CA VAL A 7 -37.02 -17.85 -32.56
C VAL A 7 -35.97 -16.71 -32.54
N LEU A 8 -35.94 -15.89 -31.46
CA LEU A 8 -34.65 -15.54 -30.81
C LEU A 8 -34.65 -14.72 -29.51
N THR A 9 -35.74 -14.37 -28.83
CA THR A 9 -35.61 -13.85 -27.44
C THR A 9 -36.81 -14.19 -26.55
N ALA A 10 -36.96 -15.49 -26.27
CA ALA A 10 -37.59 -15.96 -25.04
C ALA A 10 -36.48 -16.21 -24.01
N LEU A 11 -36.77 -15.93 -22.72
CA LEU A 11 -35.91 -16.08 -21.53
C LEU A 11 -34.78 -15.03 -21.47
N LEU A 12 -34.72 -14.08 -20.53
CA LEU A 12 -34.73 -14.22 -19.06
C LEU A 12 -35.05 -12.85 -18.40
N CYS A 13 -36.28 -12.62 -17.96
CA CYS A 13 -36.61 -11.53 -17.02
C CYS A 13 -37.24 -12.09 -15.74
N SER A 14 -36.64 -13.15 -15.19
CA SER A 14 -37.14 -13.81 -13.98
C SER A 14 -35.98 -14.35 -13.15
N VAL A 15 -35.26 -13.44 -12.52
CA VAL A 15 -34.55 -13.70 -11.26
C VAL A 15 -34.63 -12.41 -10.45
N GLN A 16 -35.84 -12.17 -9.91
CA GLN A 16 -35.99 -11.36 -8.71
C GLN A 16 -35.15 -12.04 -7.64
N GLY A 17 -34.19 -11.29 -7.10
CA GLY A 17 -33.20 -11.79 -6.15
C GLY A 17 -33.88 -12.49 -4.98
N PHE A 18 -33.45 -13.73 -4.71
CA PHE A 18 -33.76 -14.42 -3.47
C PHE A 18 -33.13 -13.64 -2.32
N SER A 19 -33.95 -13.00 -1.48
CA SER A 19 -33.54 -12.60 -0.14
C SER A 19 -33.39 -13.87 0.70
N ILE A 20 -32.16 -14.33 0.93
CA ILE A 20 -31.92 -15.31 1.99
C ILE A 20 -32.00 -14.54 3.31
N GLN A 21 -33.17 -14.65 3.94
CA GLN A 21 -33.42 -14.23 5.30
C GLN A 21 -32.89 -15.33 6.23
N ALA A 22 -31.57 -15.35 6.45
CA ALA A 22 -31.00 -16.13 7.55
C ALA A 22 -31.13 -15.29 8.82
N ALA A 23 -32.27 -15.45 9.52
CA ALA A 23 -32.38 -15.02 10.90
C ALA A 23 -31.40 -15.88 11.73
N PHE A 24 -30.26 -15.31 12.10
CA PHE A 24 -29.34 -15.91 13.06
C PHE A 24 -29.98 -15.78 14.45
N GLU A 25 -30.46 -16.90 14.97
CA GLU A 25 -30.90 -17.04 16.35
C GLU A 25 -29.71 -16.69 17.26
N LYS A 26 -29.85 -15.58 18.00
CA LYS A 26 -28.86 -15.19 19.00
C LYS A 26 -28.92 -16.19 20.14
N THR A 27 -27.99 -17.13 20.16
CA THR A 27 -27.59 -17.80 21.39
C THR A 27 -26.59 -16.89 22.09
N GLU A 28 -27.06 -16.23 23.15
CA GLU A 28 -26.19 -15.59 24.14
C GLU A 28 -25.45 -16.70 24.91
N GLU A 29 -24.18 -16.92 24.60
CA GLU A 29 -23.26 -17.57 25.53
C GLU A 29 -22.07 -16.66 25.79
N ASN A 30 -22.03 -16.16 27.03
CA ASN A 30 -20.94 -15.44 27.64
C ASN A 30 -19.63 -16.24 27.52
N SER A 31 -18.73 -15.79 26.67
CA SER A 31 -17.37 -16.31 26.58
C SER A 31 -16.42 -15.14 26.37
N GLY A 32 -15.45 -15.01 27.28
CA GLY A 32 -14.63 -13.82 27.49
C GLY A 32 -14.12 -13.20 26.20
N ASN A 33 -14.24 -11.87 26.10
CA ASN A 33 -13.82 -11.10 24.93
C ASN A 33 -12.29 -11.15 24.78
N THR A 34 -11.75 -12.23 24.23
CA THR A 34 -10.48 -12.15 23.51
C THR A 34 -10.79 -11.46 22.19
N LEU A 35 -10.73 -10.12 22.20
CA LEU A 35 -10.78 -9.33 20.97
C LEU A 35 -9.69 -9.89 20.06
N THR A 36 -10.10 -10.47 18.94
CA THR A 36 -9.18 -10.95 17.92
C THR A 36 -8.59 -9.75 17.22
N ASP A 37 -7.40 -9.87 16.61
CA ASP A 37 -6.79 -8.73 15.91
C ASP A 37 -7.71 -8.16 14.80
N ASP A 38 -8.66 -8.96 14.32
CA ASP A 38 -9.70 -8.61 13.35
C ASP A 38 -10.75 -7.60 13.88
N ASP A 39 -10.87 -7.44 15.21
CA ASP A 39 -11.80 -6.48 15.85
C ASP A 39 -11.22 -5.06 15.94
N PHE A 40 -9.93 -4.89 15.64
CA PHE A 40 -9.25 -3.60 15.76
C PHE A 40 -9.22 -2.84 14.44
N SER A 41 -9.30 -1.51 14.54
CA SER A 41 -9.09 -0.65 13.38
C SER A 41 -7.68 -0.83 12.80
N VAL A 42 -7.51 -0.59 11.50
CA VAL A 42 -6.18 -0.61 10.85
C VAL A 42 -5.19 0.29 11.59
N SER A 43 -5.62 1.49 12.02
CA SER A 43 -4.79 2.40 12.81
C SER A 43 -4.30 1.76 14.12
N THR A 44 -5.18 1.05 14.83
CA THR A 44 -4.81 0.36 16.07
C THR A 44 -3.84 -0.80 15.82
N LEU A 45 -4.01 -1.53 14.71
CA LEU A 45 -3.07 -2.58 14.31
C LEU A 45 -1.69 -2.02 13.98
N LEU A 46 -1.64 -0.88 13.28
CA LEU A 46 -0.40 -0.18 12.95
C LEU A 46 0.30 0.34 14.22
N GLU A 47 -0.43 0.96 15.14
CA GLU A 47 0.12 1.41 16.43
C GLU A 47 0.70 0.26 17.25
N LYS A 48 0.00 -0.89 17.31
CA LYS A 48 0.50 -2.11 17.97
C LYS A 48 1.78 -2.64 17.29
N ALA A 49 1.79 -2.74 15.96
CA ALA A 49 2.93 -3.25 15.20
C ALA A 49 4.17 -2.37 15.35
N ASN A 50 3.97 -1.06 15.52
CA ASN A 50 5.04 -0.07 15.60
C ASN A 50 5.32 0.45 17.02
N VAL A 51 4.77 -0.20 18.04
CA VAL A 51 4.88 0.24 19.44
C VAL A 51 6.33 0.43 19.91
N ASN A 52 7.31 -0.20 19.25
CA ASN A 52 8.73 -0.11 19.59
C ASN A 52 9.60 0.66 18.58
N VAL A 53 9.01 1.24 17.53
CA VAL A 53 9.73 2.00 16.50
C VAL A 53 9.91 3.45 16.96
N GLY A 54 11.09 4.05 16.73
CA GLY A 54 11.33 5.47 17.07
C GLY A 54 11.61 5.74 18.55
N LYS A 55 11.91 4.69 19.33
CA LYS A 55 12.27 4.79 20.76
C LYS A 55 13.76 5.03 21.02
N ASN A 56 14.60 4.76 20.01
CA ASN A 56 16.05 4.96 20.09
C ASN A 56 16.41 6.38 19.65
N LEU A 57 17.48 6.95 20.23
CA LEU A 57 17.96 8.30 19.90
C LEU A 57 18.34 8.49 18.42
N ASP A 58 18.71 7.40 17.74
CA ASP A 58 19.11 7.40 16.33
C ASP A 58 17.93 7.12 15.37
N GLU A 59 16.73 6.86 15.89
CA GLU A 59 15.55 6.57 15.10
C GLU A 59 14.59 7.78 15.06
N PRO A 60 14.13 8.19 13.85
CA PRO A 60 13.09 9.20 13.70
C PRO A 60 11.85 8.95 14.56
N LEU A 61 11.33 10.01 15.17
CA LEU A 61 10.04 10.00 15.87
C LEU A 61 8.93 9.57 14.91
N VAL A 62 8.14 8.59 15.35
CA VAL A 62 6.98 8.09 14.60
C VAL A 62 5.70 8.57 15.28
N ILE A 63 4.85 9.27 14.54
CA ILE A 63 3.49 9.64 14.95
C ILE A 63 2.48 8.70 14.29
N SER A 64 1.32 8.51 14.94
CA SER A 64 0.21 7.68 14.43
C SER A 64 0.59 6.23 14.09
N GLY A 65 1.70 5.74 14.64
CA GLY A 65 2.21 4.40 14.40
C GLY A 65 3.02 4.25 13.11
N ASP A 66 2.78 5.03 12.05
CA ASP A 66 3.36 4.77 10.72
C ASP A 66 3.93 6.00 9.99
N ILE A 67 3.95 7.18 10.62
CA ILE A 67 4.45 8.42 10.02
C ILE A 67 5.73 8.87 10.73
N ALA A 68 6.88 8.84 10.05
CA ALA A 68 8.11 9.41 10.56
C ALA A 68 8.15 10.90 10.25
N VAL A 69 8.29 11.72 11.28
CA VAL A 69 8.25 13.18 11.14
C VAL A 69 9.65 13.76 11.37
N PRO A 70 10.31 14.28 10.32
CA PRO A 70 11.38 15.24 10.52
C PRO A 70 10.73 16.56 10.94
N THR A 71 11.13 17.12 12.08
CA THR A 71 10.54 18.30 12.74
C THR A 71 9.84 19.29 11.80
N GLY A 72 8.49 19.24 11.76
CA GLY A 72 7.64 20.16 11.01
C GLY A 72 6.30 19.53 10.58
N LEU A 73 5.20 20.27 10.71
CA LEU A 73 3.83 19.83 10.37
C LEU A 73 3.49 20.17 8.91
N GLN A 74 4.15 19.53 7.94
CA GLN A 74 3.84 19.74 6.53
C GLN A 74 3.62 18.39 5.83
N ASN A 75 2.48 18.25 5.13
CA ASN A 75 2.05 16.98 4.53
C ASN A 75 2.94 16.50 3.38
N ALA A 76 3.78 17.39 2.82
CA ALA A 76 4.76 17.06 1.81
C ALA A 76 6.16 17.41 2.32
N ASP A 77 7.13 16.54 2.00
CA ASP A 77 8.53 16.80 2.30
C ASP A 77 8.95 18.14 1.64
N PRO A 78 9.46 19.12 2.39
CA PRO A 78 9.93 20.38 1.83
C PRO A 78 10.99 20.24 0.72
N CYS A 79 11.66 19.08 0.62
CA CYS A 79 12.58 18.79 -0.47
C CYS A 79 11.88 18.75 -1.85
N THR A 80 10.56 18.51 -1.90
CA THR A 80 9.79 18.46 -3.15
C THR A 80 9.89 19.78 -3.93
N ALA A 81 10.02 20.91 -3.24
CA ALA A 81 10.27 22.22 -3.83
C ALA A 81 11.74 22.46 -4.23
N ARG A 82 12.68 21.63 -3.76
CA ARG A 82 14.13 21.78 -3.93
C ARG A 82 14.75 20.78 -4.89
N GLY A 83 13.93 19.97 -5.57
CA GLY A 83 14.40 19.05 -6.61
C GLY A 83 14.71 17.63 -6.16
N CYS A 84 14.18 17.17 -5.02
CA CYS A 84 14.27 15.74 -4.65
C CYS A 84 13.26 14.85 -5.41
N LEU A 85 12.79 15.24 -6.59
CA LEU A 85 11.76 14.47 -7.30
C LEU A 85 12.36 13.36 -8.17
N TRP A 86 11.61 12.29 -8.35
CA TRP A 86 11.86 11.37 -9.47
C TRP A 86 11.58 12.10 -10.79
N PRO A 87 12.45 11.93 -11.81
CA PRO A 87 12.21 12.56 -13.09
C PRO A 87 10.96 11.98 -13.76
N LYS A 88 10.15 12.86 -14.33
CA LYS A 88 9.03 12.48 -15.19
C LYS A 88 9.57 12.17 -16.60
N ALA A 89 9.17 11.03 -17.14
CA ALA A 89 9.53 10.62 -18.48
C ALA A 89 8.68 11.35 -19.54
N THR A 90 9.08 11.23 -20.80
CA THR A 90 8.46 11.91 -21.94
C THR A 90 7.02 11.47 -22.21
N ASP A 91 6.64 10.28 -21.74
CA ASP A 91 5.28 9.74 -21.80
C ASP A 91 4.39 10.25 -20.64
N GLY A 92 4.91 11.13 -19.78
CA GLY A 92 4.20 11.70 -18.65
C GLY A 92 4.23 10.85 -17.38
N ASN A 93 4.83 9.67 -17.41
CA ASN A 93 4.92 8.78 -16.25
C ASN A 93 6.17 9.02 -15.41
N VAL A 94 6.11 8.67 -14.12
CA VAL A 94 7.24 8.69 -13.20
C VAL A 94 7.62 7.25 -12.86
N TYR A 95 8.79 6.82 -13.34
CA TYR A 95 9.28 5.46 -13.12
C TYR A 95 10.13 5.37 -11.87
N VAL A 96 9.72 4.52 -10.93
CA VAL A 96 10.36 4.35 -9.62
C VAL A 96 10.90 2.92 -9.53
N PRO A 97 12.21 2.72 -9.69
CA PRO A 97 12.84 1.42 -9.49
C PRO A 97 12.70 0.95 -8.06
N TYR A 98 12.45 -0.34 -7.84
CA TYR A 98 12.40 -0.91 -6.50
C TYR A 98 13.11 -2.26 -6.41
N ARG A 99 13.57 -2.59 -5.20
CA ARG A 99 13.99 -3.94 -4.80
C ARG A 99 13.29 -4.34 -3.50
N ILE A 100 13.02 -5.63 -3.36
CA ILE A 100 12.41 -6.20 -2.15
C ILE A 100 13.39 -7.17 -1.52
N SER A 101 13.62 -7.02 -0.21
CA SER A 101 14.51 -7.86 0.59
C SER A 101 14.13 -9.34 0.54
N SER A 102 15.12 -10.23 0.49
CA SER A 102 14.92 -11.69 0.52
C SER A 102 14.31 -12.19 1.83
N ALA A 103 14.26 -11.35 2.87
CA ALA A 103 13.60 -11.66 4.13
C ALA A 103 12.07 -11.86 4.01
N PHE A 104 11.43 -11.23 3.02
CA PHE A 104 10.00 -11.41 2.77
C PHE A 104 9.72 -12.76 2.11
N SER A 105 8.69 -13.45 2.61
CA SER A 105 8.13 -14.65 1.99
C SER A 105 7.56 -14.34 0.60
N THR A 106 7.37 -15.38 -0.22
CA THR A 106 6.73 -15.25 -1.54
C THR A 106 5.33 -14.62 -1.44
N ARG A 107 4.57 -14.96 -0.39
CA ARG A 107 3.23 -14.42 -0.17
C ARG A 107 3.27 -12.92 0.12
N GLU A 108 4.13 -12.49 1.03
CA GLU A 108 4.30 -11.06 1.37
C GLU A 108 4.82 -10.26 0.17
N ARG A 109 5.79 -10.81 -0.58
CA ARG A 109 6.28 -10.20 -1.82
C ARG A 109 5.16 -9.96 -2.82
N ASN A 110 4.26 -10.92 -2.99
CA ASN A 110 3.12 -10.77 -3.89
C ASN A 110 2.16 -9.67 -3.41
N PHE A 111 1.93 -9.54 -2.11
CA PHE A 111 1.13 -8.44 -1.56
C PHE A 111 1.80 -7.08 -1.79
N ILE A 112 3.10 -6.97 -1.52
CA ILE A 112 3.87 -5.75 -1.77
C ILE A 112 3.79 -5.36 -3.24
N ILE A 113 4.04 -6.30 -4.17
CA ILE A 113 4.00 -6.04 -5.61
C ILE A 113 2.60 -5.58 -6.06
N GLN A 114 1.54 -6.19 -5.52
CA GLN A 114 0.17 -5.76 -5.81
C GLN A 114 -0.09 -4.32 -5.32
N GLY A 115 0.32 -4.00 -4.10
CA GLY A 115 0.22 -2.64 -3.56
C GLY A 115 1.03 -1.61 -4.36
N LEU A 116 2.23 -1.95 -4.83
CA LEU A 116 3.01 -1.07 -5.71
C LEU A 116 2.33 -0.85 -7.07
N ARG A 117 1.64 -1.86 -7.60
CA ARG A 117 0.95 -1.77 -8.89
C ARG A 117 -0.32 -0.92 -8.83
N SER A 118 -1.03 -0.91 -7.70
CA SER A 118 -2.30 -0.16 -7.59
C SER A 118 -2.14 1.34 -7.77
N PHE A 119 -0.95 1.91 -7.48
CA PHE A 119 -0.65 3.32 -7.78
C PHE A 119 -0.86 3.66 -9.25
N ALA A 120 -0.70 2.69 -10.15
CA ALA A 120 -0.83 2.93 -11.57
C ALA A 120 -2.27 3.15 -12.03
N GLU A 121 -3.25 2.80 -11.21
CA GLU A 121 -4.68 2.90 -11.50
C GLU A 121 -5.19 4.35 -11.46
N SER A 122 -4.55 5.20 -10.65
CA SER A 122 -5.03 6.57 -10.38
C SER A 122 -3.94 7.64 -10.43
N THR A 123 -2.68 7.26 -10.61
CA THR A 123 -1.54 8.19 -10.68
C THR A 123 -0.66 7.93 -11.90
N CYS A 124 0.27 8.83 -12.19
CA CYS A 124 1.32 8.65 -13.20
C CYS A 124 2.53 7.83 -12.69
N ILE A 125 2.51 7.35 -11.43
CA ILE A 125 3.64 6.65 -10.81
C ILE A 125 3.66 5.19 -11.27
N ARG A 126 4.85 4.71 -11.67
CA ARG A 126 5.07 3.36 -12.19
C ARG A 126 6.24 2.72 -11.45
N PHE A 127 5.93 1.80 -10.52
CA PHE A 127 6.95 1.01 -9.85
C PHE A 127 7.48 -0.08 -10.78
N THR A 128 8.80 -0.14 -10.96
CA THR A 128 9.45 -1.10 -11.85
C THR A 128 10.53 -1.89 -11.11
N PRO A 129 10.73 -3.19 -11.39
CA PRO A 129 11.84 -3.94 -10.82
C PRO A 129 13.18 -3.24 -11.13
N LEU A 130 14.06 -3.19 -10.13
CA LEU A 130 15.40 -2.62 -10.26
C LEU A 130 16.22 -3.31 -11.37
N GLN A 131 16.76 -2.51 -12.29
CA GLN A 131 17.61 -2.93 -13.40
C GLN A 131 19.07 -2.53 -13.15
N ARG A 132 20.01 -3.19 -13.84
CA ARG A 132 21.44 -2.83 -13.75
C ARG A 132 21.65 -1.39 -14.22
N GLY A 133 22.49 -0.65 -13.49
CA GLY A 133 22.86 0.73 -13.80
C GLY A 133 21.94 1.79 -13.19
N GLN A 134 20.80 1.41 -12.61
CA GLN A 134 19.94 2.34 -11.87
C GLN A 134 20.57 2.67 -10.51
N ARG A 135 20.81 3.96 -10.27
CA ARG A 135 21.48 4.46 -9.05
C ARG A 135 20.50 4.77 -7.93
N ASP A 136 19.33 5.27 -8.27
CA ASP A 136 18.27 5.58 -7.32
C ASP A 136 17.22 4.48 -7.39
N PHE A 137 16.78 3.99 -6.23
CA PHE A 137 15.69 3.01 -6.11
C PHE A 137 15.06 3.01 -4.72
N VAL A 138 13.86 2.44 -4.61
CA VAL A 138 13.21 2.15 -3.33
C VAL A 138 13.66 0.77 -2.85
N ASP A 139 14.25 0.71 -1.67
CA ASP A 139 14.71 -0.48 -0.99
C ASP A 139 13.71 -0.89 0.10
N ILE A 140 12.92 -1.93 -0.18
CA ILE A 140 11.88 -2.42 0.72
C ILE A 140 12.50 -3.53 1.58
N GLN A 141 12.60 -3.26 2.88
CA GLN A 141 13.26 -4.12 3.87
C GLN A 141 12.27 -4.59 4.92
N SER A 142 12.48 -5.82 5.41
CA SER A 142 11.72 -6.35 6.54
C SER A 142 12.46 -5.99 7.83
N LEU A 143 12.28 -4.76 8.31
CA LEU A 143 12.76 -4.33 9.62
C LEU A 143 11.67 -4.60 10.67
N SER A 144 11.98 -4.40 11.96
CA SER A 144 10.98 -4.56 13.02
C SER A 144 9.87 -3.50 12.88
N GLY A 145 8.62 -3.95 12.78
CA GLY A 145 7.44 -3.08 12.66
C GLY A 145 7.02 -2.77 11.22
N CYS A 146 5.85 -2.16 11.08
CA CYS A 146 5.27 -1.64 9.84
C CYS A 146 5.47 -0.12 9.77
N GLY A 147 6.71 0.36 9.73
CA GLY A 147 7.02 1.78 9.75
C GLY A 147 7.62 2.30 8.43
N PRO A 148 7.79 3.62 8.29
CA PRO A 148 8.48 4.23 7.15
C PRO A 148 9.97 3.84 7.12
N HIS A 149 10.53 3.36 8.23
CA HIS A 149 11.86 2.73 8.28
C HIS A 149 11.90 1.41 7.49
N SER A 150 10.80 0.70 7.34
CA SER A 150 10.78 -0.54 6.56
C SER A 150 10.90 -0.28 5.04
N ILE A 151 10.72 0.97 4.60
CA ILE A 151 10.85 1.38 3.19
C ILE A 151 11.77 2.59 3.09
N HIS A 152 13.00 2.37 2.63
CA HIS A 152 13.95 3.46 2.42
C HIS A 152 14.15 3.71 0.92
N THR A 153 14.32 4.96 0.51
CA THR A 153 14.87 5.21 -0.83
C THR A 153 16.39 5.22 -0.73
N LYS A 154 17.03 4.41 -1.57
CA LYS A 154 18.49 4.31 -1.65
C LYS A 154 18.93 4.93 -2.96
N SER A 155 19.78 5.94 -2.86
CA SER A 155 20.47 6.55 -3.98
C SER A 155 21.95 6.22 -3.86
N MET A 156 22.55 5.62 -4.90
CA MET A 156 24.00 5.41 -4.94
C MET A 156 24.70 6.77 -4.87
N GLY A 157 25.24 7.09 -3.69
CA GLY A 157 25.97 8.33 -3.38
C GLY A 157 25.26 9.29 -2.42
N HIS A 158 24.04 9.02 -1.97
CA HIS A 158 23.29 9.94 -1.09
C HIS A 158 22.68 9.22 0.14
N ASN A 159 22.79 9.85 1.32
CA ASN A 159 22.17 9.41 2.58
C ASN A 159 20.63 9.45 2.51
N VAL A 160 19.96 8.70 3.41
CA VAL A 160 18.48 8.57 3.53
C VAL A 160 17.75 9.93 3.51
N GLY A 161 18.37 10.99 3.99
CA GLY A 161 17.82 12.36 3.99
C GLY A 161 17.70 13.04 2.62
N ASN A 162 18.26 12.46 1.55
CA ASN A 162 18.13 12.95 0.16
C ASN A 162 17.22 12.03 -0.68
N SER A 163 16.25 11.40 -0.01
CA SER A 163 15.35 10.46 -0.66
C SER A 163 14.53 11.11 -1.76
N LYS A 164 14.43 10.44 -2.91
CA LYS A 164 13.61 10.95 -4.02
C LYS A 164 12.12 10.73 -3.76
N ARG A 165 11.30 11.75 -3.97
CA ARG A 165 9.85 11.73 -3.81
C ARG A 165 9.15 11.56 -5.17
N PRO A 166 8.30 10.53 -5.34
CA PRO A 166 7.57 10.38 -6.59
C PRO A 166 6.45 11.41 -6.63
N PHE A 167 6.37 12.19 -7.71
CA PHE A 167 5.38 13.25 -7.85
C PHE A 167 4.91 13.36 -9.30
N CYS A 168 3.60 13.34 -9.48
CA CYS A 168 2.92 13.76 -10.69
C CYS A 168 2.63 15.27 -10.52
#